data_AF-A0A9Q0HD56-F1
#
_entry.id   AF-A0A9Q0HD56-F1
#
_cell.length_a   1.000
_cell.length_b   1.000
_cell.length_c   1.000
_cell.angle_alpha   90.00
_cell.angle_beta   90.00
_cell.angle_gamma   90.00
#
_symmetry.space_group_name_H-M   'P 1'
#
loop_
_entity.id
_entity.type
_entity.pdbx_description
1 polymer ?
#
loop_
_entity_poly.entity_id
_entity_poly.type
_entity_poly.pdbx_seq_one_letter_code
_entity_poly.pdbx_strand_id
1 'polypeptide(L)'
;MLTKLETLSSPSSLRFPVPAPKLNQRTFHGIQNNQRSSLSLPSLGQFNPIKTAYCIISKQGRSDREEEVDVSKLCLNSNYLDFVGGKKLLSELSTLGIGGPCKYFVQVFNSSQLVSAIRYNCEHSIRFIIVGKGSNCLFDDLGFDGCVILNRIVHLEKIEPGIYRAGSGYPFNRLGIQCCSEGFGGLEFAGGIPGTVGGATYMNAGANGQETADTIYTVEIVTIDGRHQTLHRNDLSFGYRRSSFQKMEDMAAIVAVTFQLKPSASARERQQAYLQRRRLSQPLVEMSAGSVFRNPAGLGISAGELIERAGLKGFSLGGAKVSDIHANFIINSGGATSQEILELIDFIKARVNITFGIKLEEEIQYVKPYHT
;
A
#
# COMPACT_ATOMS: atom_id res chain seq x y z
N MET A 1 -8.05 -59.25 4.98
CA MET A 1 -9.14 -59.64 5.89
C MET A 1 -8.49 -60.28 7.11
N LEU A 2 -8.39 -59.52 8.23
CA LEU A 2 -7.88 -59.90 9.58
C LEU A 2 -6.40 -60.38 9.62
N THR A 3 -5.49 -59.98 10.53
CA THR A 3 -5.58 -59.74 11.99
C THR A 3 -4.40 -58.89 12.51
N LYS A 4 -4.68 -58.16 13.60
CA LYS A 4 -3.89 -57.56 14.72
C LYS A 4 -2.37 -57.79 14.79
N LEU A 5 -1.53 -56.77 15.00
CA LEU A 5 -1.21 -55.98 16.23
C LEU A 5 -0.53 -56.77 17.35
N GLU A 6 0.79 -56.55 17.51
CA GLU A 6 1.51 -56.67 18.79
C GLU A 6 2.78 -55.78 18.81
N THR A 7 3.08 -55.30 20.01
CA THR A 7 3.99 -54.23 20.43
C THR A 7 5.45 -54.65 20.58
N LEU A 8 6.43 -53.72 20.45
CA LEU A 8 7.39 -53.33 21.51
C LEU A 8 8.55 -52.41 21.04
N SER A 9 8.84 -51.43 21.92
CA SER A 9 10.14 -50.81 22.27
C SER A 9 10.92 -49.90 21.31
N SER A 10 11.23 -48.72 21.86
CA SER A 10 12.06 -47.59 21.42
C SER A 10 13.55 -47.93 21.22
N PRO A 11 14.35 -47.02 20.61
CA PRO A 11 15.30 -46.30 21.48
C PRO A 11 15.56 -44.81 21.14
N SER A 12 15.81 -44.07 22.22
CA SER A 12 16.77 -42.95 22.39
C SER A 12 16.76 -41.74 21.44
N SER A 13 16.27 -40.60 21.96
CA SER A 13 16.66 -39.25 21.52
C SER A 13 17.55 -38.59 22.58
N LEU A 14 18.76 -38.19 22.18
CA LEU A 14 19.70 -37.40 22.97
C LEU A 14 19.23 -35.93 22.98
N ARG A 15 18.99 -35.37 24.18
CA ARG A 15 18.71 -33.94 24.41
C ARG A 15 19.96 -33.24 24.93
N PHE A 16 20.29 -32.07 24.39
CA PHE A 16 21.22 -31.11 24.98
C PHE A 16 20.44 -30.02 25.74
N PRO A 17 20.87 -29.60 26.95
CA PRO A 17 20.15 -28.62 27.76
C PRO A 17 20.49 -27.17 27.37
N VAL A 18 19.46 -26.32 27.29
CA VAL A 18 19.57 -24.85 27.20
C VAL A 18 19.48 -24.29 28.63
N PRO A 19 20.43 -23.48 29.11
CA PRO A 19 20.38 -22.92 30.46
C PRO A 19 19.46 -21.68 30.52
N ALA A 20 18.60 -21.65 31.54
CA ALA A 20 17.77 -20.49 31.89
C ALA A 20 18.56 -19.44 32.68
N PRO A 21 18.33 -18.12 32.49
CA PRO A 21 18.99 -17.09 33.27
C PRO A 21 18.38 -16.96 34.67
N LYS A 22 19.24 -16.93 35.70
CA LYS A 22 18.90 -16.70 37.11
C LYS A 22 18.60 -15.22 37.34
N LEU A 23 17.42 -14.90 37.87
CA LEU A 23 17.14 -13.60 38.49
C LEU A 23 17.84 -13.54 39.86
N ASN A 24 18.77 -12.60 40.02
CA ASN A 24 19.26 -12.19 41.34
C ASN A 24 18.51 -10.93 41.78
N GLN A 25 17.71 -11.08 42.84
CA GLN A 25 17.21 -9.97 43.63
C GLN A 25 18.37 -9.37 44.43
N ARG A 26 18.71 -8.10 44.17
CA ARG A 26 19.41 -7.26 45.14
C ARG A 26 18.72 -5.90 45.22
N THR A 27 18.21 -5.65 46.41
CA THR A 27 17.77 -4.36 46.95
C THR A 27 18.84 -3.29 46.78
N PHE A 28 18.44 -2.09 46.38
CA PHE A 28 19.22 -0.86 46.58
C PHE A 28 18.31 0.23 47.14
N HIS A 29 18.61 0.63 48.37
CA HIS A 29 18.20 1.89 48.98
C HIS A 29 19.11 3.01 48.47
N GLY A 30 18.49 4.15 48.15
CA GLY A 30 19.06 5.50 48.27
C GLY A 30 20.20 5.90 47.33
N ILE A 31 19.97 6.91 46.49
CA ILE A 31 20.71 8.18 46.44
C ILE A 31 19.96 9.14 45.49
N GLN A 32 19.74 10.35 45.98
CA GLN A 32 19.16 11.50 45.27
C GLN A 32 20.12 12.11 44.23
N ASN A 33 19.49 12.84 43.31
CA ASN A 33 19.95 14.03 42.58
C ASN A 33 20.68 13.91 41.22
N ASN A 34 20.05 14.62 40.27
CA ASN A 34 20.58 15.37 39.13
C ASN A 34 21.45 14.65 38.11
N GLN A 35 20.86 14.36 36.94
CA GLN A 35 21.16 15.10 35.70
C GLN A 35 20.13 14.73 34.61
N ARG A 36 19.40 15.74 34.13
CA ARG A 36 18.62 15.64 32.89
C ARG A 36 19.59 15.68 31.71
N SER A 37 19.87 14.54 31.08
CA SER A 37 20.43 14.49 29.73
C SER A 37 19.29 14.37 28.73
N SER A 38 19.02 15.47 28.03
CA SER A 38 18.13 15.55 26.87
C SER A 38 18.64 14.62 25.76
N LEU A 39 17.97 13.49 25.54
CA LEU A 39 18.11 12.72 24.32
C LEU A 39 17.35 13.45 23.21
N SER A 40 18.10 14.18 22.39
CA SER A 40 17.60 14.77 21.15
C SER A 40 17.21 13.67 20.17
N LEU A 41 15.93 13.66 19.75
CA LEU A 41 15.42 12.83 18.67
C LEU A 41 16.22 13.10 17.38
N PRO A 42 16.60 12.08 16.60
CA PRO A 42 17.21 12.30 15.30
C PRO A 42 16.18 12.91 14.32
N SER A 43 16.68 13.77 13.44
CA SER A 43 15.91 14.47 12.41
C SER A 43 15.06 13.52 11.55
N LEU A 44 13.80 13.92 11.30
CA LEU A 44 12.85 13.32 10.36
C LEU A 44 13.55 12.90 9.06
N GLY A 45 13.57 11.59 8.79
CA GLY A 45 14.12 11.04 7.55
C GLY A 45 13.31 11.45 6.32
N GLN A 46 13.92 11.36 5.13
CA GLN A 46 13.24 11.60 3.86
C GLN A 46 12.17 10.51 3.62
N PHE A 47 10.90 10.86 3.79
CA PHE A 47 9.74 10.02 3.50
C PHE A 47 9.51 9.85 1.98
N ASN A 48 8.86 8.76 1.55
CA ASN A 48 8.35 8.58 0.18
C ASN A 48 6.89 9.08 0.07
N PRO A 49 6.63 10.36 -0.29
CA PRO A 49 5.27 10.86 -0.43
C PRO A 49 4.58 10.26 -1.67
N ILE A 50 3.26 10.11 -1.60
CA ILE A 50 2.45 9.96 -2.82
C ILE A 50 2.70 11.20 -3.69
N LYS A 51 3.04 10.97 -4.96
CA LYS A 51 3.13 12.05 -5.95
C LYS A 51 1.81 12.81 -5.98
N THR A 52 1.86 14.05 -5.50
CA THR A 52 0.77 15.01 -5.69
C THR A 52 0.98 15.64 -7.05
N ALA A 53 -0.06 15.65 -7.88
CA ALA A 53 0.02 16.32 -9.17
C ALA A 53 -0.14 17.83 -8.97
N TYR A 54 0.75 18.60 -9.59
CA TYR A 54 0.71 20.06 -9.63
C TYR A 54 0.67 20.51 -11.09
N CYS A 55 -0.29 21.35 -11.45
CA CYS A 55 -0.30 22.04 -12.73
C CYS A 55 0.06 23.51 -12.49
N ILE A 56 1.26 23.92 -12.89
CA ILE A 56 1.63 25.33 -12.94
C ILE A 56 1.19 25.85 -14.30
N ILE A 57 -0.04 26.36 -14.37
CA ILE A 57 -0.46 27.19 -15.50
C ILE A 57 0.11 28.58 -15.25
N SER A 58 1.00 29.07 -16.10
CA SER A 58 1.51 30.45 -16.02
C SER A 58 0.35 31.44 -16.23
N LYS A 59 -0.34 31.82 -15.16
CA LYS A 59 -1.35 32.87 -15.21
C LYS A 59 -0.62 34.21 -15.29
N GLN A 60 -0.52 34.76 -16.50
CA GLN A 60 -0.29 36.20 -16.63
C GLN A 60 -1.52 36.93 -16.07
N GLY A 61 -1.33 37.60 -14.93
CA GLY A 61 -2.20 38.66 -14.40
C GLY A 61 -3.62 38.27 -14.01
N ARG A 62 -3.83 37.83 -12.76
CA ARG A 62 -5.10 38.02 -12.05
C ARG A 62 -4.84 38.18 -10.56
N SER A 63 -5.43 39.22 -9.96
CA SER A 63 -5.24 39.60 -8.55
C SER A 63 -5.74 38.52 -7.59
N ASP A 64 -5.00 38.31 -6.51
CA ASP A 64 -5.37 37.44 -5.40
C ASP A 64 -6.64 37.96 -4.69
N ARG A 65 -7.77 37.32 -4.98
CA ARG A 65 -8.92 37.25 -4.06
C ARG A 65 -9.22 35.76 -3.89
N GLU A 66 -9.25 35.29 -2.65
CA GLU A 66 -9.77 33.97 -2.31
C GLU A 66 -11.27 33.97 -2.60
N GLU A 67 -11.66 33.58 -3.81
CA GLU A 67 -13.05 33.29 -4.15
C GLU A 67 -13.42 31.91 -3.58
N GLU A 68 -14.39 31.90 -2.68
CA GLU A 68 -15.02 30.68 -2.16
C GLU A 68 -15.64 29.92 -3.35
N VAL A 69 -15.08 28.74 -3.67
CA VAL A 69 -15.52 27.93 -4.82
C VAL A 69 -16.93 27.40 -4.54
N ASP A 70 -17.91 27.94 -5.26
CA ASP A 70 -19.31 27.50 -5.20
C ASP A 70 -19.43 26.05 -5.69
N VAL A 71 -19.49 25.14 -4.73
CA VAL A 71 -19.56 23.69 -4.95
C VAL A 71 -20.78 23.29 -5.77
N SER A 72 -21.86 24.09 -5.73
CA SER A 72 -23.11 23.80 -6.43
C SER A 72 -23.02 24.07 -7.95
N LYS A 73 -22.05 24.88 -8.39
CA LYS A 73 -21.76 25.13 -9.82
C LYS A 73 -20.77 24.15 -10.44
N LEU A 74 -20.17 23.25 -9.65
CA LEU A 74 -19.27 22.18 -10.12
C LEU A 74 -19.95 21.14 -11.01
N CYS A 75 -21.29 21.11 -11.04
CA CYS A 75 -22.10 20.12 -11.73
C CYS A 75 -22.33 20.39 -13.24
N LEU A 76 -21.78 21.47 -13.80
CA LEU A 76 -22.05 21.89 -15.19
C LEU A 76 -20.90 21.54 -16.14
N ASN A 77 -20.56 20.27 -16.22
CA ASN A 77 -19.93 19.68 -17.40
C ASN A 77 -20.65 18.36 -17.70
N SER A 78 -20.86 18.04 -18.97
CA SER A 78 -21.64 16.92 -19.52
C SER A 78 -21.27 15.50 -19.06
N ASN A 79 -20.34 15.37 -18.10
CA ASN A 79 -19.82 14.13 -17.55
C ASN A 79 -20.33 13.79 -16.12
N TYR A 80 -21.29 14.55 -15.57
CA TYR A 80 -21.93 14.32 -14.25
C TYR A 80 -20.89 13.96 -13.17
N LEU A 81 -19.99 14.89 -12.85
CA LEU A 81 -19.09 14.75 -11.71
C LEU A 81 -19.76 15.35 -10.47
N ASP A 82 -19.87 14.54 -9.43
CA ASP A 82 -20.36 14.98 -8.12
C ASP A 82 -19.16 15.32 -7.23
N PHE A 83 -18.84 16.60 -7.17
CA PHE A 83 -17.81 17.11 -6.26
C PHE A 83 -18.42 17.35 -4.89
N VAL A 84 -17.98 16.55 -3.93
CA VAL A 84 -18.35 16.74 -2.54
C VAL A 84 -17.31 17.65 -1.90
N GLY A 85 -17.73 18.88 -1.61
CA GLY A 85 -16.99 19.79 -0.73
C GLY A 85 -17.34 19.53 0.72
N GLY A 86 -16.33 19.40 1.59
CA GLY A 86 -16.54 19.25 3.03
C GLY A 86 -16.28 17.85 3.58
N LYS A 87 -15.22 17.77 4.39
CA LYS A 87 -14.85 16.79 5.43
C LYS A 87 -15.07 15.28 5.17
N LYS A 88 -15.07 14.80 3.91
CA LYS A 88 -14.92 13.35 3.66
C LYS A 88 -13.64 12.86 4.34
N LEU A 89 -13.76 11.87 5.21
CA LEU A 89 -12.62 11.37 5.97
C LEU A 89 -11.79 10.40 5.12
N LEU A 90 -10.48 10.62 5.08
CA LEU A 90 -9.52 9.76 4.39
C LEU A 90 -9.43 8.38 5.05
N SER A 91 -9.72 8.28 6.35
CA SER A 91 -9.82 7.00 7.06
C SER A 91 -10.85 6.04 6.44
N GLU A 92 -11.94 6.55 5.86
CA GLU A 92 -12.96 5.75 5.15
C GLU A 92 -12.47 5.24 3.79
N LEU A 93 -11.36 5.78 3.28
CA LEU A 93 -10.76 5.42 2.00
C LEU A 93 -9.51 4.54 2.15
N SER A 94 -9.10 4.25 3.39
CA SER A 94 -7.89 3.50 3.74
C SER A 94 -8.22 2.19 4.43
N THR A 95 -7.45 1.14 4.13
CA THR A 95 -7.55 -0.13 4.89
C THR A 95 -6.90 -0.04 6.27
N LEU A 96 -6.08 0.98 6.53
CA LEU A 96 -5.49 1.26 7.84
C LEU A 96 -6.47 2.03 8.75
N GLY A 97 -7.53 2.61 8.19
CA GLY A 97 -8.56 3.32 8.96
C GLY A 97 -8.07 4.61 9.62
N ILE A 98 -7.02 5.23 9.07
CA ILE A 98 -6.40 6.48 9.57
C ILE A 98 -6.46 7.52 8.46
N GLY A 99 -6.74 8.78 8.83
CA GLY A 99 -6.75 9.92 7.92
C GLY A 99 -7.86 10.92 8.20
N GLY A 100 -7.49 12.20 8.20
CA GLY A 100 -8.36 13.34 8.43
C GLY A 100 -9.24 13.72 7.23
N PRO A 101 -9.88 14.90 7.26
CA PRO A 101 -10.77 15.35 6.20
C PRO A 101 -10.01 15.77 4.92
N CYS A 102 -10.53 15.44 3.74
CA CYS A 102 -10.09 16.09 2.49
C CYS A 102 -10.96 17.30 2.15
N LYS A 103 -10.36 18.31 1.49
CA LYS A 103 -11.05 19.54 1.09
C LYS A 103 -12.11 19.28 0.00
N TYR A 104 -11.72 18.56 -1.04
CA TYR A 104 -12.62 18.14 -2.12
C TYR A 104 -12.53 16.63 -2.33
N PHE A 105 -13.66 16.01 -2.65
CA PHE A 105 -13.75 14.60 -2.97
C PHE A 105 -14.59 14.38 -4.23
N VAL A 106 -14.13 13.51 -5.12
CA VAL A 106 -14.88 13.13 -6.32
C VAL A 106 -14.67 11.65 -6.63
N GLN A 107 -15.71 10.98 -7.12
CA GLN A 107 -15.61 9.62 -7.64
C GLN A 107 -15.67 9.62 -9.16
N VAL A 108 -14.87 8.78 -9.79
CA VAL A 108 -14.84 8.65 -11.25
C VAL A 108 -15.05 7.20 -11.66
N PHE A 109 -16.00 6.96 -12.57
CA PHE A 109 -16.45 5.62 -12.98
C PHE A 109 -16.02 5.25 -14.40
N ASN A 110 -15.54 6.21 -15.18
CA ASN A 110 -15.02 6.00 -16.52
C ASN A 110 -13.86 6.95 -16.85
N SER A 111 -13.21 6.70 -17.98
CA SER A 111 -12.07 7.47 -18.47
C SER A 111 -12.38 8.96 -18.64
N SER A 112 -13.53 9.29 -19.24
CA SER A 112 -13.94 10.68 -19.50
C SER A 112 -14.13 11.49 -18.21
N GLN A 113 -14.71 10.87 -17.18
CA GLN A 113 -14.85 11.46 -15.85
C GLN A 113 -13.50 11.70 -15.18
N LEU A 114 -12.58 10.73 -15.26
CA LEU A 114 -11.23 10.87 -14.72
C LEU A 114 -10.47 12.03 -15.39
N VAL A 115 -10.50 12.10 -16.73
CA VAL A 115 -9.87 13.21 -17.48
C VAL A 115 -10.50 14.55 -17.12
N SER A 116 -11.84 14.60 -16.98
CA SER A 116 -12.54 15.83 -16.62
C SER A 116 -12.17 16.30 -15.21
N ALA A 117 -12.08 15.39 -14.25
CA ALA A 117 -11.65 15.71 -12.89
C ALA A 117 -10.20 16.19 -12.86
N ILE A 118 -9.29 15.55 -13.61
CA ILE A 118 -7.88 15.97 -13.73
C ILE A 118 -7.80 17.38 -14.32
N ARG A 119 -8.45 17.63 -15.47
CA ARG A 119 -8.44 18.93 -16.14
C ARG A 119 -9.00 20.03 -15.26
N TYR A 120 -10.14 19.79 -14.62
CA TYR A 120 -10.75 20.76 -13.70
C TYR A 120 -9.78 21.15 -12.57
N ASN A 121 -9.18 20.16 -11.91
CA ASN A 121 -8.21 20.42 -10.85
C ASN A 121 -6.99 21.20 -11.38
N CYS A 122 -6.51 20.90 -12.59
CA CYS A 122 -5.40 21.63 -13.20
C CYS A 122 -5.75 23.10 -13.53
N GLU A 123 -6.90 23.34 -14.18
CA GLU A 123 -7.39 24.67 -14.56
C GLU A 123 -7.58 25.60 -13.35
N HIS A 124 -8.03 25.02 -12.23
CA HIS A 124 -8.26 25.73 -10.97
C HIS A 124 -7.04 25.72 -10.02
N SER A 125 -5.91 25.14 -10.45
CA SER A 125 -4.71 25.01 -9.61
C SER A 125 -4.97 24.28 -8.28
N ILE A 126 -5.94 23.37 -8.28
CA ILE A 126 -6.26 22.50 -7.15
C ILE A 126 -5.37 21.26 -7.25
N ARG A 127 -4.60 21.01 -6.20
CA ARG A 127 -3.80 19.78 -6.10
C ARG A 127 -4.71 18.58 -5.97
N PHE A 128 -4.31 17.47 -6.56
CA PHE A 128 -5.07 16.24 -6.42
C PHE A 128 -4.20 15.01 -6.21
N ILE A 129 -4.83 14.00 -5.62
CA ILE A 129 -4.33 12.63 -5.56
C ILE A 129 -5.38 11.68 -6.13
N ILE A 130 -4.91 10.59 -6.72
CA ILE A 130 -5.78 9.52 -7.21
C ILE A 130 -5.65 8.32 -6.28
N VAL A 131 -6.78 7.89 -5.73
CA VAL A 131 -6.82 6.81 -4.74
C VAL A 131 -7.61 5.64 -5.31
N GLY A 132 -7.06 4.43 -5.18
CA GLY A 132 -7.76 3.18 -5.47
C GLY A 132 -8.55 2.67 -4.27
N LYS A 133 -7.97 1.73 -3.52
CA LYS A 133 -8.49 1.22 -2.24
C LYS A 133 -7.78 1.78 -0.99
N GLY A 134 -6.79 2.66 -1.17
CA GLY A 134 -5.96 3.17 -0.07
C GLY A 134 -5.19 2.10 0.71
N SER A 135 -4.99 0.91 0.13
CA SER A 135 -4.44 -0.25 0.85
C SER A 135 -2.93 -0.27 1.03
N ASN A 136 -2.25 0.78 0.57
CA ASN A 136 -0.81 1.01 0.73
C ASN A 136 -0.54 2.48 1.13
N CYS A 137 -1.52 3.13 1.78
CA CYS A 137 -1.46 4.55 2.10
C CYS A 137 -1.57 4.77 3.61
N LEU A 138 -0.72 5.64 4.14
CA LEU A 138 -0.92 6.32 5.41
C LEU A 138 -1.36 7.76 5.12
N PHE A 139 -2.61 8.06 5.43
CA PHE A 139 -3.14 9.42 5.36
C PHE A 139 -2.94 10.11 6.71
N ASP A 140 -2.57 11.39 6.67
CA ASP A 140 -2.39 12.21 7.86
C ASP A 140 -3.73 12.56 8.53
N ASP A 141 -3.75 12.65 9.86
CA ASP A 141 -4.95 13.01 10.63
C ASP A 141 -5.41 14.46 10.42
N LEU A 142 -4.50 15.34 9.98
CA LEU A 142 -4.84 16.71 9.57
C LEU A 142 -5.55 16.74 8.20
N GLY A 143 -5.51 15.64 7.44
CA GLY A 143 -6.30 15.48 6.21
C GLY A 143 -5.53 15.67 4.92
N PHE A 144 -6.16 16.29 3.91
CA PHE A 144 -5.53 16.65 2.63
C PHE A 144 -6.14 17.94 2.06
N ASP A 145 -5.34 19.00 1.97
CA ASP A 145 -5.72 20.27 1.34
C ASP A 145 -5.60 20.19 -0.20
N GLY A 146 -6.60 19.55 -0.80
CA GLY A 146 -6.74 19.35 -2.24
C GLY A 146 -7.93 18.45 -2.58
N CYS A 147 -7.96 17.95 -3.81
CA CYS A 147 -8.98 17.02 -4.31
C CYS A 147 -8.51 15.57 -4.23
N VAL A 148 -9.35 14.72 -3.62
CA VAL A 148 -9.18 13.27 -3.66
C VAL A 148 -10.07 12.70 -4.75
N ILE A 149 -9.44 12.15 -5.80
CA ILE A 149 -10.12 11.48 -6.89
C ILE A 149 -10.13 9.98 -6.60
N LEU A 150 -11.29 9.46 -6.19
CA LEU A 150 -11.47 8.03 -5.95
C LEU A 150 -11.78 7.31 -7.26
N ASN A 151 -10.83 6.48 -7.69
CA ASN A 151 -10.95 5.73 -8.93
C ASN A 151 -11.88 4.53 -8.76
N ARG A 152 -12.99 4.54 -9.51
CA ARG A 152 -14.01 3.50 -9.60
C ARG A 152 -14.27 3.08 -11.04
N ILE A 153 -13.26 3.18 -11.91
CA ILE A 153 -13.28 2.60 -13.26
C ILE A 153 -13.20 1.08 -13.13
N VAL A 154 -14.35 0.43 -12.98
CA VAL A 154 -14.50 -1.01 -12.70
C VAL A 154 -15.16 -1.70 -13.88
N HIS A 155 -14.33 -2.12 -14.83
CA HIS A 155 -14.72 -3.00 -15.93
C HIS A 155 -13.64 -4.07 -16.15
N LEU A 156 -14.06 -5.19 -16.73
CA LEU A 156 -13.18 -6.26 -17.16
C LEU A 156 -13.66 -6.77 -18.51
N GLU A 157 -12.90 -6.49 -19.54
CA GLU A 157 -13.13 -6.94 -20.90
C GLU A 157 -12.25 -8.17 -21.18
N LYS A 158 -12.84 -9.22 -21.73
CA LYS A 158 -12.13 -10.40 -22.21
C LYS A 158 -11.94 -10.22 -23.71
N ILE A 159 -10.73 -9.83 -24.11
CA ILE A 159 -10.43 -9.53 -25.51
C ILE A 159 -10.32 -10.85 -26.28
N GLU A 160 -9.52 -11.78 -25.75
CA GLU A 160 -9.26 -13.11 -26.29
C GLU A 160 -8.95 -14.08 -25.13
N PRO A 161 -8.90 -15.40 -25.35
CA PRO A 161 -8.44 -16.35 -24.33
C PRO A 161 -7.08 -15.95 -23.75
N GLY A 162 -7.05 -15.62 -22.46
CA GLY A 162 -5.82 -15.20 -21.76
C GLY A 162 -5.51 -13.72 -21.87
N ILE A 163 -6.27 -12.93 -22.63
CA ILE A 163 -6.08 -11.49 -22.77
C ILE A 163 -7.24 -10.73 -22.12
N TYR A 164 -6.91 -9.98 -21.06
CA TYR A 164 -7.89 -9.28 -20.24
C TYR A 164 -7.55 -7.80 -20.15
N ARG A 165 -8.48 -6.93 -20.49
CA ARG A 165 -8.36 -5.49 -20.28
C ARG A 165 -9.19 -5.09 -19.08
N ALA A 166 -8.53 -4.59 -18.04
CA ALA A 166 -9.17 -4.22 -16.78
C ALA A 166 -9.07 -2.72 -16.53
N GLY A 167 -10.16 -2.10 -16.11
CA GLY A 167 -10.15 -0.75 -15.59
C GLY A 167 -9.24 -0.62 -14.37
N SER A 168 -8.55 0.50 -14.24
CA SER A 168 -7.61 0.77 -13.15
C SER A 168 -8.23 0.77 -11.75
N GLY A 169 -9.56 0.95 -11.64
CA GLY A 169 -10.33 0.81 -10.41
C GLY A 169 -10.73 -0.64 -10.09
N TYR A 170 -10.56 -1.59 -11.03
CA TYR A 170 -10.99 -2.98 -10.85
C TYR A 170 -10.22 -3.66 -9.69
N PRO A 171 -10.90 -4.43 -8.81
CA PRO A 171 -10.23 -5.09 -7.69
C PRO A 171 -9.17 -6.11 -8.16
N PHE A 172 -7.91 -5.92 -7.75
CA PHE A 172 -6.80 -6.74 -8.25
C PHE A 172 -6.90 -8.21 -7.81
N ASN A 173 -7.36 -8.44 -6.57
CA ASN A 173 -7.66 -9.79 -6.09
C ASN A 173 -8.75 -10.50 -6.90
N ARG A 174 -9.79 -9.77 -7.31
CA ARG A 174 -10.86 -10.33 -8.13
C ARG A 174 -10.34 -10.73 -9.51
N LEU A 175 -9.48 -9.90 -10.12
CA LEU A 175 -8.85 -10.21 -11.40
C LEU A 175 -8.08 -11.53 -11.33
N GLY A 176 -7.18 -11.67 -10.34
CA GLY A 176 -6.41 -12.90 -10.16
C GLY A 176 -7.30 -14.14 -9.96
N ILE A 177 -8.34 -14.02 -9.13
CA ILE A 177 -9.30 -15.12 -8.90
C ILE A 177 -10.01 -15.54 -10.18
N GLN A 178 -10.47 -14.56 -10.97
CA GLN A 178 -11.21 -14.81 -12.19
C GLN A 178 -10.33 -15.46 -13.26
N CYS A 179 -9.14 -14.92 -13.54
CA CYS A 179 -8.21 -15.48 -14.52
C CYS A 179 -7.82 -16.94 -14.18
N CYS A 180 -7.51 -17.23 -12.90
CA CYS A 180 -7.15 -18.58 -12.48
C CYS A 180 -8.31 -19.57 -12.56
N SER A 181 -9.54 -19.11 -12.30
CA SER A 181 -10.74 -19.95 -12.42
C SER A 181 -11.08 -20.27 -13.88
N GLU A 182 -10.64 -19.43 -14.81
CA GLU A 182 -10.76 -19.62 -16.27
C GLU A 182 -9.59 -20.43 -16.85
N GLY A 183 -8.65 -20.91 -16.03
CA GLY A 183 -7.54 -21.76 -16.46
C GLY A 183 -6.30 -20.99 -16.94
N PHE A 184 -6.17 -19.71 -16.63
CA PHE A 184 -5.00 -18.88 -16.97
C PHE A 184 -4.13 -18.59 -15.75
N GLY A 185 -2.81 -18.79 -15.90
CA GLY A 185 -1.79 -18.53 -14.90
C GLY A 185 -1.02 -17.23 -15.15
N GLY A 186 -0.35 -16.74 -14.10
CA GLY A 186 0.40 -15.48 -14.07
C GLY A 186 -0.09 -14.50 -13.01
N LEU A 187 -1.34 -14.63 -12.55
CA LEU A 187 -1.96 -13.78 -11.52
C LEU A 187 -2.48 -14.58 -10.31
N GLU A 188 -1.95 -15.77 -10.06
CA GLU A 188 -2.32 -16.61 -8.91
C GLU A 188 -2.08 -15.86 -7.59
N PHE A 189 -0.92 -15.19 -7.49
CA PHE A 189 -0.51 -14.41 -6.33
C PHE A 189 -1.44 -13.22 -6.04
N ALA A 190 -2.06 -12.65 -7.09
CA ALA A 190 -2.90 -11.47 -7.00
C ALA A 190 -4.17 -11.73 -6.18
N GLY A 191 -4.67 -12.98 -6.15
CA GLY A 191 -5.92 -13.34 -5.46
C GLY A 191 -5.96 -12.95 -3.98
N GLY A 192 -4.79 -12.83 -3.34
CA GLY A 192 -4.68 -12.33 -1.98
C GLY A 192 -4.47 -10.82 -1.86
N ILE A 193 -4.03 -10.10 -2.88
CA ILE A 193 -3.53 -8.73 -2.72
C ILE A 193 -4.69 -7.72 -2.66
N PRO A 194 -4.86 -6.98 -1.55
CA PRO A 194 -5.81 -5.88 -1.51
C PRO A 194 -5.34 -4.75 -2.40
N GLY A 195 -6.26 -4.12 -3.13
CA GLY A 195 -5.96 -3.01 -4.01
C GLY A 195 -6.82 -2.98 -5.26
N THR A 196 -6.46 -2.07 -6.17
CA THR A 196 -6.99 -1.99 -7.53
C THR A 196 -5.91 -2.32 -8.54
N VAL A 197 -6.30 -2.66 -9.77
CA VAL A 197 -5.39 -2.91 -10.91
C VAL A 197 -4.42 -1.74 -11.13
N GLY A 198 -4.90 -0.50 -11.06
CA GLY A 198 -4.07 0.70 -11.20
C GLY A 198 -3.02 0.79 -10.09
N GLY A 199 -3.41 0.58 -8.83
CA GLY A 199 -2.47 0.59 -7.71
C GLY A 199 -1.43 -0.53 -7.79
N ALA A 200 -1.87 -1.75 -8.15
CA ALA A 200 -0.99 -2.90 -8.34
C ALA A 200 0.04 -2.66 -9.46
N THR A 201 -0.40 -2.04 -10.56
CA THR A 201 0.48 -1.69 -11.69
C THR A 201 1.44 -0.57 -11.33
N TYR A 202 0.96 0.47 -10.65
CA TYR A 202 1.79 1.60 -10.19
C TYR A 202 2.91 1.14 -9.24
N MET A 203 2.60 0.23 -8.31
CA MET A 203 3.56 -0.26 -7.32
C MET A 203 4.36 -1.49 -7.80
N ASN A 204 4.05 -2.04 -8.97
CA ASN A 204 4.49 -3.39 -9.35
C ASN A 204 4.27 -4.40 -8.20
N ALA A 205 3.01 -4.53 -7.78
CA ALA A 205 2.63 -5.41 -6.69
C ALA A 205 3.07 -6.84 -7.02
N GLY A 206 3.60 -7.54 -6.03
CA GLY A 206 4.15 -8.88 -6.20
C GLY A 206 4.15 -9.68 -4.92
N ALA A 207 3.96 -10.99 -5.05
CA ALA A 207 4.02 -11.95 -3.95
C ALA A 207 4.33 -13.34 -4.50
N ASN A 208 4.86 -14.22 -3.66
CA ASN A 208 5.19 -15.61 -4.05
C ASN A 208 6.11 -15.72 -5.28
N GLY A 209 7.04 -14.78 -5.45
CA GLY A 209 8.00 -14.77 -6.56
C GLY A 209 7.43 -14.30 -7.90
N GLN A 210 6.20 -13.80 -7.93
CA GLN A 210 5.54 -13.25 -9.12
C GLN A 210 5.27 -11.75 -8.92
N GLU A 211 5.30 -10.99 -10.01
CA GLU A 211 5.03 -9.56 -10.03
C GLU A 211 3.97 -9.21 -11.09
N THR A 212 3.27 -8.09 -10.89
CA THR A 212 2.22 -7.65 -11.81
C THR A 212 2.78 -7.44 -13.21
N ALA A 213 4.00 -6.90 -13.31
CA ALA A 213 4.69 -6.65 -14.57
C ALA A 213 4.93 -7.90 -15.42
N ASP A 214 4.90 -9.11 -14.86
CA ASP A 214 5.12 -10.37 -15.58
C ASP A 214 4.00 -10.69 -16.58
N THR A 215 2.83 -10.08 -16.40
CA THR A 215 1.63 -10.36 -17.18
C THR A 215 1.09 -9.13 -17.93
N ILE A 216 1.67 -7.95 -17.73
CA ILE A 216 1.23 -6.73 -18.42
C ILE A 216 1.59 -6.83 -19.90
N TYR A 217 0.63 -6.52 -20.76
CA TYR A 217 0.83 -6.33 -22.20
C TYR A 217 0.90 -4.84 -22.56
N THR A 218 -0.11 -4.06 -22.13
CA THR A 218 -0.16 -2.60 -22.31
C THR A 218 -0.75 -1.91 -21.08
N VAL A 219 -0.40 -0.64 -20.90
CA VAL A 219 -0.98 0.25 -19.88
C VAL A 219 -1.48 1.52 -20.56
N GLU A 220 -2.76 1.82 -20.34
CA GLU A 220 -3.35 3.10 -20.75
C GLU A 220 -3.21 4.11 -19.63
N ILE A 221 -2.64 5.26 -19.95
CA ILE A 221 -2.45 6.37 -19.03
C ILE A 221 -3.12 7.63 -19.54
N VAL A 222 -3.31 8.57 -18.62
CA VAL A 222 -3.66 9.96 -18.89
C VAL A 222 -2.56 10.85 -18.34
N THR A 223 -2.10 11.80 -19.14
CA THR A 223 -1.17 12.86 -18.72
C THR A 223 -1.90 14.03 -18.08
N ILE A 224 -1.16 14.94 -17.44
CA ILE A 224 -1.70 16.10 -16.72
C ILE A 224 -2.48 17.07 -17.62
N ASP A 225 -2.13 17.14 -18.90
CA ASP A 225 -2.85 17.90 -19.94
C ASP A 225 -4.08 17.15 -20.49
N GLY A 226 -4.37 15.96 -19.97
CA GLY A 226 -5.52 15.14 -20.35
C GLY A 226 -5.35 14.38 -21.66
N ARG A 227 -4.12 14.20 -22.18
CA ARG A 227 -3.88 13.30 -23.32
C ARG A 227 -3.88 11.84 -22.88
N HIS A 228 -4.45 10.99 -23.74
CA HIS A 228 -4.37 9.54 -23.59
C HIS A 228 -3.11 9.00 -24.24
N GLN A 229 -2.45 8.06 -23.56
CA GLN A 229 -1.33 7.31 -24.14
C GLN A 229 -1.47 5.83 -23.80
N THR A 230 -1.07 4.97 -24.73
CA THR A 230 -0.93 3.53 -24.51
C THR A 230 0.54 3.19 -24.54
N LEU A 231 1.04 2.66 -23.43
CA LEU A 231 2.44 2.25 -23.27
C LEU A 231 2.52 0.73 -23.35
N HIS A 232 3.42 0.20 -24.18
CA HIS A 232 3.65 -1.24 -24.20
C HIS A 232 4.52 -1.64 -23.01
N ARG A 233 4.37 -2.90 -22.58
CA ARG A 233 5.19 -3.47 -21.50
C ARG A 233 6.69 -3.29 -21.72
N ASN A 234 7.15 -3.36 -22.97
CA ASN A 234 8.57 -3.24 -23.32
C ASN A 234 9.11 -1.81 -23.20
N ASP A 235 8.23 -0.81 -23.24
CA ASP A 235 8.60 0.61 -23.06
C ASP A 235 8.65 1.01 -21.58
N LEU A 236 8.21 0.10 -20.69
CA LEU A 236 8.11 0.33 -19.26
C LEU A 236 9.21 -0.43 -18.52
N SER A 237 9.97 0.30 -17.73
CA SER A 237 10.88 -0.26 -16.72
C SER A 237 10.11 -0.57 -15.44
N PHE A 238 10.26 -1.82 -14.98
CA PHE A 238 9.75 -2.32 -13.70
C PHE A 238 10.90 -2.90 -12.87
N GLY A 239 10.74 -2.88 -11.56
CA GLY A 239 11.63 -3.56 -10.63
C GLY A 239 10.91 -3.84 -9.32
N TYR A 240 11.63 -4.37 -8.33
CA TYR A 240 11.04 -4.69 -7.02
C TYR A 240 10.41 -3.45 -6.39
N ARG A 241 9.06 -3.45 -6.33
CA ARG A 241 8.22 -2.34 -5.84
C ARG A 241 8.42 -1.00 -6.57
N ARG A 242 8.85 -1.07 -7.83
CA ARG A 242 9.17 0.10 -8.66
C ARG A 242 8.56 -0.03 -10.06
N SER A 243 8.12 1.10 -10.59
CA SER A 243 7.62 1.23 -11.95
C SER A 243 8.06 2.56 -12.56
N SER A 244 7.99 2.67 -13.88
CA SER A 244 8.29 3.92 -14.61
C SER A 244 7.34 5.05 -14.23
N PHE A 245 6.09 4.72 -13.88
CA PHE A 245 5.06 5.67 -13.46
C PHE A 245 5.46 6.51 -12.25
N GLN A 246 6.22 5.92 -11.33
CA GLN A 246 6.73 6.63 -10.14
C GLN A 246 7.71 7.75 -10.50
N LYS A 247 8.31 7.75 -11.70
CA LYS A 247 9.24 8.77 -12.17
C LYS A 247 8.69 9.67 -13.27
N MET A 248 7.64 9.23 -13.97
CA MET A 248 6.95 10.02 -14.99
C MET A 248 6.30 11.26 -14.35
N GLU A 249 6.72 12.46 -14.77
CA GLU A 249 6.27 13.73 -14.18
C GLU A 249 4.99 14.27 -14.84
N ASP A 250 4.84 14.02 -16.14
CA ASP A 250 3.69 14.45 -16.94
C ASP A 250 2.49 13.50 -16.84
N MET A 251 2.66 12.32 -16.22
CA MET A 251 1.58 11.37 -15.99
C MET A 251 0.67 11.81 -14.84
N ALA A 252 -0.64 11.80 -15.08
CA ALA A 252 -1.65 11.99 -14.05
C ALA A 252 -2.19 10.66 -13.51
N ALA A 253 -2.54 9.70 -14.37
CA ALA A 253 -3.27 8.50 -13.95
C ALA A 253 -3.05 7.27 -14.84
N ILE A 254 -3.17 6.06 -14.26
CA ILE A 254 -3.44 4.84 -15.02
C ILE A 254 -4.95 4.72 -15.20
N VAL A 255 -5.41 4.45 -16.42
CA VAL A 255 -6.84 4.31 -16.77
C VAL A 255 -7.24 2.85 -16.89
N ALA A 256 -6.45 2.05 -17.61
CA ALA A 256 -6.71 0.63 -17.82
C ALA A 256 -5.38 -0.12 -18.05
N VAL A 257 -5.41 -1.43 -17.82
CA VAL A 257 -4.26 -2.32 -18.00
C VAL A 257 -4.72 -3.55 -18.76
N THR A 258 -4.00 -3.88 -19.82
CA THR A 258 -4.21 -5.13 -20.56
C THR A 258 -3.19 -6.14 -20.08
N PHE A 259 -3.67 -7.31 -19.66
CA PHE A 259 -2.87 -8.44 -19.23
C PHE A 259 -2.90 -9.54 -20.28
N GLN A 260 -1.75 -10.17 -20.50
CA GLN A 260 -1.59 -11.37 -21.32
C GLN A 260 -1.10 -12.51 -20.44
N LEU A 261 -1.98 -13.46 -20.17
CA LEU A 261 -1.75 -14.63 -19.33
C LEU A 261 -1.60 -15.89 -20.17
N LYS A 262 -1.01 -16.93 -19.57
CA LYS A 262 -0.77 -18.21 -20.24
C LYS A 262 -1.71 -19.29 -19.70
N PRO A 263 -2.22 -20.20 -20.54
CA PRO A 263 -2.96 -21.37 -20.05
C PRO A 263 -2.17 -22.14 -19.00
N SER A 264 -2.83 -22.54 -17.91
CA SER A 264 -2.22 -23.29 -16.82
C SER A 264 -3.28 -24.06 -16.02
N ALA A 265 -3.32 -25.37 -16.18
CA ALA A 265 -4.22 -26.26 -15.45
C ALA A 265 -4.07 -26.17 -13.92
N SER A 266 -2.87 -25.87 -13.43
CA SER A 266 -2.55 -25.76 -12.00
C SER A 266 -2.67 -24.33 -11.43
N ALA A 267 -3.16 -23.36 -12.21
CA ALA A 267 -3.27 -21.97 -11.75
C ALA A 267 -4.21 -21.84 -10.54
N ARG A 268 -5.36 -22.51 -10.61
CA ARG A 268 -6.35 -22.48 -9.52
C ARG A 268 -5.85 -23.12 -8.23
N GLU A 269 -5.15 -24.25 -8.35
CA GLU A 269 -4.55 -24.95 -7.21
C GLU A 269 -3.48 -24.09 -6.52
N ARG A 270 -2.53 -23.52 -7.29
CA ARG A 270 -1.52 -22.60 -6.75
C ARG A 270 -2.15 -21.40 -6.05
N GLN A 271 -3.18 -20.80 -6.66
CA GLN A 271 -3.90 -19.69 -6.06
C GLN A 271 -4.53 -20.08 -4.70
N GLN A 272 -5.17 -21.25 -4.61
CA GLN A 272 -5.74 -21.73 -3.36
C GLN A 272 -4.66 -21.92 -2.29
N ALA A 273 -3.51 -22.51 -2.65
CA ALA A 273 -2.38 -22.65 -1.74
C ALA A 273 -1.85 -21.30 -1.24
N TYR A 274 -1.72 -20.30 -2.12
CA TYR A 274 -1.30 -18.94 -1.74
C TYR A 274 -2.29 -18.26 -0.80
N LEU A 275 -3.60 -18.39 -1.07
CA LEU A 275 -4.65 -17.86 -0.20
C LEU A 275 -4.65 -18.53 1.17
N GLN A 276 -4.46 -19.85 1.23
CA GLN A 276 -4.35 -20.58 2.50
C GLN A 276 -3.13 -20.12 3.30
N ARG A 277 -1.96 -20.04 2.67
CA ARG A 277 -0.75 -19.52 3.32
C ARG A 277 -0.97 -18.11 3.87
N ARG A 278 -1.57 -17.23 3.07
CA ARG A 278 -1.85 -15.84 3.46
C ARG A 278 -2.78 -15.76 4.66
N ARG A 279 -3.82 -16.62 4.75
CA ARG A 279 -4.73 -16.69 5.90
C ARG A 279 -4.02 -17.09 7.18
N LEU A 280 -3.01 -17.95 7.09
CA LEU A 280 -2.25 -18.43 8.24
C LEU A 280 -1.14 -17.46 8.67
N SER A 281 -0.63 -16.65 7.74
CA SER A 281 0.59 -15.87 7.95
C SER A 281 0.39 -14.35 7.95
N GLN A 282 -0.82 -13.83 7.73
CA GLN A 282 -1.06 -12.39 7.67
C GLN A 282 -2.31 -11.97 8.45
N PRO A 283 -2.30 -10.75 9.01
CA PRO A 283 -3.44 -10.21 9.75
C PRO A 283 -4.55 -9.70 8.83
N LEU A 284 -5.43 -10.60 8.39
CA LEU A 284 -6.43 -10.27 7.36
C LEU A 284 -7.64 -9.45 7.86
N VAL A 285 -7.90 -9.47 9.17
CA VAL A 285 -9.04 -8.78 9.80
C VAL A 285 -8.62 -7.43 10.40
N GLU A 286 -7.34 -7.29 10.73
CA GLU A 286 -6.79 -6.09 11.38
C GLU A 286 -6.61 -4.98 10.34
N MET A 287 -6.86 -3.73 10.76
CA MET A 287 -6.68 -2.56 9.92
C MET A 287 -5.18 -2.34 9.68
N SER A 288 -4.72 -2.48 8.45
CA SER A 288 -3.31 -2.34 8.07
C SER A 288 -3.16 -1.82 6.64
N ALA A 289 -1.98 -1.30 6.30
CA ALA A 289 -1.59 -0.91 4.94
C ALA A 289 -0.73 -1.97 4.24
N GLY A 290 -0.79 -3.23 4.70
CA GLY A 290 0.08 -4.29 4.20
C GLY A 290 1.46 -4.29 4.86
N SER A 291 2.45 -4.81 4.14
CA SER A 291 3.85 -4.77 4.58
C SER A 291 4.39 -3.35 4.51
N VAL A 292 4.94 -2.86 5.61
CA VAL A 292 5.41 -1.48 5.72
C VAL A 292 6.78 -1.31 5.08
N PHE A 293 7.65 -2.31 5.19
CA PHE A 293 9.01 -2.28 4.68
C PHE A 293 9.23 -3.25 3.53
N ARG A 294 10.08 -2.86 2.61
CA ARG A 294 10.64 -3.70 1.56
C ARG A 294 11.60 -4.72 2.16
N ASN A 295 11.69 -5.90 1.54
CA ASN A 295 12.73 -6.85 1.91
C ASN A 295 14.12 -6.32 1.50
N PRO A 296 15.13 -6.39 2.37
CA PRO A 296 16.51 -6.03 2.01
C PRO A 296 17.04 -6.87 0.85
N ALA A 297 17.49 -6.21 -0.22
CA ALA A 297 17.99 -6.89 -1.40
C ALA A 297 19.30 -7.66 -1.10
N GLY A 298 19.42 -8.87 -1.65
CA GLY A 298 20.67 -9.66 -1.59
C GLY A 298 21.00 -10.32 -0.25
N LEU A 299 20.18 -10.13 0.80
CA LEU A 299 20.48 -10.67 2.13
C LEU A 299 19.77 -12.00 2.46
N GLY A 300 18.82 -12.43 1.64
CA GLY A 300 18.05 -13.67 1.86
C GLY A 300 17.15 -13.66 3.11
N ILE A 301 17.09 -12.54 3.83
CA ILE A 301 16.26 -12.34 5.03
C ILE A 301 15.16 -11.32 4.73
N SER A 302 13.96 -11.59 5.24
CA SER A 302 12.83 -10.67 5.08
C SER A 302 12.86 -9.53 6.10
N ALA A 303 12.24 -8.41 5.77
CA ALA A 303 12.06 -7.32 6.74
C ALA A 303 11.25 -7.78 7.95
N GLY A 304 10.21 -8.59 7.75
CA GLY A 304 9.42 -9.16 8.85
C GLY A 304 10.27 -10.00 9.80
N GLU A 305 11.16 -10.82 9.28
CA GLU A 305 12.05 -11.63 10.11
C GLU A 305 13.07 -10.79 10.89
N LEU A 306 13.61 -9.72 10.30
CA LEU A 306 14.46 -8.77 11.01
C LEU A 306 13.72 -8.10 12.17
N ILE A 307 12.47 -7.65 11.94
CA ILE A 307 11.65 -6.99 12.96
C ILE A 307 11.29 -7.97 14.09
N GLU A 308 10.97 -9.22 13.74
CA GLU A 308 10.69 -10.27 14.72
C GLU A 308 11.93 -10.61 15.56
N ARG A 309 13.10 -10.79 14.92
CA ARG A 309 14.37 -11.04 15.63
C ARG A 309 14.85 -9.84 16.45
N ALA A 310 14.44 -8.62 16.09
CA ALA A 310 14.63 -7.42 16.90
C ALA A 310 13.73 -7.38 18.16
N GLY A 311 12.83 -8.36 18.33
CA GLY A 311 11.93 -8.47 19.48
C GLY A 311 10.76 -7.50 19.43
N LEU A 312 10.35 -7.04 18.24
CA LEU A 312 9.32 -6.00 18.08
C LEU A 312 7.92 -6.54 17.75
N LYS A 313 7.76 -7.85 17.55
CA LYS A 313 6.46 -8.47 17.30
C LYS A 313 5.54 -8.24 18.51
N GLY A 314 4.35 -7.68 18.27
CA GLY A 314 3.42 -7.31 19.33
C GLY A 314 3.73 -5.99 20.06
N PHE A 315 4.83 -5.29 19.71
CA PHE A 315 5.16 -3.99 20.31
C PHE A 315 4.14 -2.91 19.91
N SER A 316 3.71 -2.10 20.88
CA SER A 316 2.73 -1.03 20.68
C SER A 316 3.27 0.33 21.06
N LEU A 317 2.81 1.35 20.35
CA LEU A 317 3.01 2.77 20.64
C LEU A 317 1.66 3.46 20.41
N GLY A 318 1.00 3.87 21.49
CA GLY A 318 -0.37 4.38 21.42
C GLY A 318 -1.33 3.35 20.80
N GLY A 319 -2.12 3.77 19.81
CA GLY A 319 -3.00 2.86 19.05
C GLY A 319 -2.28 2.04 17.98
N ALA A 320 -1.05 2.39 17.60
CA ALA A 320 -0.25 1.68 16.61
C ALA A 320 0.42 0.44 17.22
N LYS A 321 0.40 -0.68 16.49
CA LYS A 321 0.98 -1.95 16.96
C LYS A 321 1.65 -2.73 15.83
N VAL A 322 2.78 -3.38 16.12
CA VAL A 322 3.34 -4.41 15.25
C VAL A 322 2.51 -5.68 15.40
N SER A 323 1.93 -6.19 14.30
CA SER A 323 1.03 -7.35 14.34
C SER A 323 1.67 -8.56 15.03
N ASP A 324 0.88 -9.25 15.85
CA ASP A 324 1.29 -10.52 16.48
C ASP A 324 1.41 -11.66 15.46
N ILE A 325 0.84 -11.49 14.27
CA ILE A 325 0.85 -12.51 13.21
C ILE A 325 2.06 -12.31 12.30
N HIS A 326 2.28 -11.08 11.80
CA HIS A 326 3.33 -10.77 10.83
C HIS A 326 4.05 -9.47 11.19
N ALA A 327 5.32 -9.55 11.61
CA ALA A 327 6.05 -8.40 12.16
C ALA A 327 6.31 -7.25 11.17
N ASN A 328 6.24 -7.48 9.85
CA ASN A 328 6.28 -6.41 8.84
C ASN A 328 4.95 -5.65 8.66
N PHE A 329 3.90 -5.99 9.42
CA PHE A 329 2.60 -5.32 9.36
C PHE A 329 2.45 -4.47 10.63
N ILE A 330 2.20 -3.18 10.42
CA ILE A 330 1.74 -2.29 11.49
C ILE A 330 0.23 -2.18 11.36
N ILE A 331 -0.45 -2.37 12.48
CA ILE A 331 -1.91 -2.37 12.56
C ILE A 331 -2.39 -1.19 13.40
N ASN A 332 -3.55 -0.68 13.01
CA ASN A 332 -4.33 0.21 13.85
C ASN A 332 -5.16 -0.67 14.81
N SER A 333 -4.78 -0.69 16.09
CA SER A 333 -5.46 -1.51 17.12
C SER A 333 -6.75 -0.88 17.66
N GLY A 334 -7.21 0.21 17.03
CA GLY A 334 -8.33 1.03 17.46
C GLY A 334 -7.87 2.38 17.94
N GLY A 335 -8.09 3.42 17.12
CA GLY A 335 -7.78 4.81 17.46
C GLY A 335 -6.33 5.23 17.25
N ALA A 336 -5.53 4.46 16.50
CA ALA A 336 -4.17 4.88 16.15
C ALA A 336 -4.18 6.19 15.33
N THR A 337 -3.28 7.10 15.67
CA THR A 337 -3.02 8.29 14.85
C THR A 337 -1.96 8.01 13.79
N SER A 338 -1.97 8.79 12.72
CA SER A 338 -0.93 8.79 11.69
C SER A 338 0.46 9.07 12.27
N GLN A 339 0.55 9.95 13.28
CA GLN A 339 1.79 10.25 13.98
C GLN A 339 2.32 9.05 14.78
N GLU A 340 1.45 8.32 15.48
CA GLU A 340 1.85 7.09 16.20
C GLU A 340 2.36 6.00 15.24
N ILE A 341 1.75 5.87 14.06
CA ILE A 341 2.25 4.95 13.02
C ILE A 341 3.64 5.38 12.55
N LEU A 342 3.86 6.67 12.27
CA LEU A 342 5.16 7.20 11.85
C LEU A 342 6.24 6.98 12.92
N GLU A 343 5.93 7.25 14.18
CA GLU A 343 6.86 7.04 15.30
C GLU A 343 7.21 5.55 15.48
N LEU A 344 6.24 4.66 15.31
CA LEU A 344 6.50 3.22 15.35
C LEU A 344 7.36 2.76 14.17
N ILE A 345 7.14 3.31 12.96
CA ILE A 345 8.00 3.06 11.79
C ILE A 345 9.44 3.48 12.07
N ASP A 346 9.65 4.69 12.60
CA ASP A 346 10.98 5.21 12.94
C ASP A 346 11.66 4.38 14.03
N PHE A 347 10.92 3.97 15.06
CA PHE A 347 11.42 3.08 16.11
C PHE A 347 11.87 1.72 15.55
N ILE A 348 11.09 1.12 14.66
CA ILE A 348 11.44 -0.14 13.99
C ILE A 348 12.73 0.01 13.17
N LYS A 349 12.82 1.03 12.32
CA LYS A 349 14.03 1.31 11.52
C LYS A 349 15.26 1.47 12.41
N ALA A 350 15.14 2.26 13.47
CA ALA A 350 16.24 2.49 14.41
C ALA A 350 16.69 1.20 15.09
N ARG A 351 15.74 0.41 15.60
CA ARG A 351 16.05 -0.87 16.27
C ARG A 351 16.72 -1.85 15.33
N VAL A 352 16.17 -2.07 14.13
CA VAL A 352 16.75 -3.00 13.14
C VAL A 352 18.14 -2.56 12.71
N ASN A 353 18.37 -1.24 12.54
CA ASN A 353 19.69 -0.72 12.22
C ASN A 353 20.69 -0.92 13.37
N ILE A 354 20.30 -0.69 14.63
CA ILE A 354 21.17 -0.92 15.79
C ILE A 354 21.49 -2.40 15.96
N THR A 355 20.51 -3.29 15.78
CA THR A 355 20.69 -4.72 16.03
C THR A 355 21.41 -5.44 14.90
N PHE A 356 21.19 -5.06 13.65
CA PHE A 356 21.68 -5.80 12.47
C PHE A 356 22.55 -4.96 11.51
N GLY A 357 22.68 -3.65 11.73
CA GLY A 357 23.35 -2.76 10.78
C GLY A 357 22.61 -2.58 9.44
N ILE A 358 21.32 -2.96 9.39
CA ILE A 358 20.51 -2.93 8.17
C ILE A 358 19.54 -1.74 8.23
N LYS A 359 19.55 -0.92 7.17
CA LYS A 359 18.58 0.15 6.98
C LYS A 359 17.38 -0.38 6.19
N LEU A 360 16.21 -0.43 6.84
CA LEU A 360 14.97 -0.80 6.16
C LEU A 360 14.47 0.33 5.28
N GLU A 361 14.04 -0.01 4.06
CA GLU A 361 13.34 0.89 3.14
C GLU A 361 11.83 0.72 3.27
N GLU A 362 11.09 1.83 3.27
CA GLU A 362 9.63 1.83 3.34
C GLU A 362 8.98 1.54 1.98
N GLU A 363 7.87 0.80 2.00
CA GLU A 363 6.98 0.53 0.85
C GLU A 363 5.69 1.35 0.94
N ILE A 364 5.20 1.60 2.16
CA ILE A 364 4.00 2.39 2.44
C ILE A 364 4.15 3.80 1.86
N GLN A 365 3.04 4.36 1.39
CA GLN A 365 3.01 5.70 0.79
C GLN A 365 2.34 6.71 1.73
N TYR A 366 2.96 7.87 1.91
CA TYR A 366 2.42 8.92 2.78
C TYR A 366 1.62 9.95 2.00
N VAL A 367 0.44 10.29 2.51
CA VAL A 367 -0.33 11.44 2.07
C VAL A 367 -0.32 12.48 3.17
N LYS A 368 0.35 13.59 2.89
CA LYS A 368 0.56 14.68 3.84
C LYS A 368 -0.62 15.66 3.79
N PRO A 369 -0.92 16.36 4.89
CA PRO A 369 -2.05 17.29 5.01
C PRO A 369 -1.80 18.63 4.34
N TYR A 370 -0.51 18.92 4.17
CA TYR A 370 0.15 20.13 3.73
C TYR A 370 0.37 21.20 4.80
N HIS A 371 1.61 21.66 4.86
CA HIS A 371 1.98 23.00 5.26
C HIS A 371 2.72 23.63 4.08
N THR A 372 2.34 24.87 3.79
CA THR A 372 2.90 25.86 2.84
C THR A 372 4.31 25.62 2.39
#